data_AF-A0A3B9IJ86-F1
#
_entry.id   AF-A0A3B9IJ86-F1
#
_cell.length_a   1.000
_cell.length_b   1.000
_cell.length_c   1.000
_cell.angle_alpha   90.00
_cell.angle_beta   90.00
_cell.angle_gamma   90.00
#
_symmetry.space_group_name_H-M   'P 1'
#
loop_
_entity.id
_entity.type
_entity.pdbx_description
1 polymer ?
#
loop_
_entity_poly.entity_id
_entity_poly.type
_entity_poly.pdbx_seq_one_letter_code
_entity_poly.pdbx_strand_id
1 'polypeptide(L)'
;GDPALFLTGDYLPLTVTGPAADHLLAFARVSTATAGAQPPHAIILVSRLADRLIPEGGAPLIPAEGWADTLIDIPGPLAGHHHEVLTGERLALREGGLAVSGLLTRLPVVVMTGV
;
A
#
# COMPACT_ATOMS: atom_id res chain seq x y z
N GLY A 1 -12.87 -12.19 -5.76
CA GLY A 1 -12.71 -11.20 -4.67
C GLY A 1 -13.69 -11.54 -3.58
N ASP A 2 -13.31 -11.32 -2.33
CA ASP A 2 -14.14 -11.54 -1.14
C ASP A 2 -14.85 -10.23 -0.75
N PRO A 3 -16.18 -10.09 -0.94
CA PRO A 3 -16.90 -8.88 -0.55
C PRO A 3 -16.89 -8.63 0.95
N ALA A 4 -16.83 -9.69 1.78
CA ALA A 4 -16.86 -9.56 3.23
C ALA A 4 -15.63 -8.81 3.75
N LEU A 5 -14.49 -8.96 3.08
CA LEU A 5 -13.27 -8.23 3.40
C LEU A 5 -13.47 -6.70 3.43
N PHE A 6 -14.22 -6.16 2.47
CA PHE A 6 -14.45 -4.72 2.37
C PHE A 6 -15.71 -4.24 3.11
N LEU A 7 -16.64 -5.14 3.41
CA LEU A 7 -17.86 -4.81 4.15
C LEU A 7 -17.63 -4.86 5.67
N THR A 8 -16.98 -5.91 6.15
CA THR A 8 -16.86 -6.21 7.58
C THR A 8 -15.44 -6.45 8.06
N GLY A 9 -14.46 -6.48 7.15
CA GLY A 9 -13.05 -6.59 7.54
C GLY A 9 -12.57 -5.35 8.29
N ASP A 10 -11.71 -5.57 9.28
CA ASP A 10 -11.12 -4.53 10.11
C ASP A 10 -10.34 -3.52 9.27
N TYR A 11 -10.36 -2.26 9.68
CA TYR A 11 -9.58 -1.19 9.07
C TYR A 11 -8.32 -0.96 9.91
N LEU A 12 -7.16 -1.29 9.36
CA LEU A 12 -5.87 -1.10 10.01
C LEU A 12 -5.09 0.01 9.30
N PRO A 13 -4.96 1.21 9.88
CA PRO A 13 -4.05 2.23 9.35
C PRO A 13 -2.61 1.70 9.35
N LEU A 14 -1.85 1.98 8.30
CA LEU A 14 -0.42 1.68 8.24
C LEU A 14 0.38 2.95 8.53
N THR A 15 1.42 2.81 9.34
CA THR A 15 2.30 3.93 9.66
C THR A 15 3.15 4.26 8.45
N VAL A 16 3.17 5.54 8.06
CA VAL A 16 4.05 6.07 7.02
C VAL A 16 5.05 7.02 7.67
N THR A 17 6.33 6.88 7.33
CA THR A 17 7.42 7.70 7.86
C THR A 17 8.27 8.26 6.72
N GLY A 18 8.94 9.38 6.96
CA GLY A 18 9.85 10.00 5.99
C GLY A 18 9.31 11.31 5.38
N PRO A 19 10.09 11.91 4.46
CA PRO A 19 9.86 13.30 4.03
C PRO A 19 8.52 13.55 3.31
N ALA A 20 7.97 12.54 2.64
CA ALA A 20 6.71 12.65 1.89
C ALA A 20 5.55 11.88 2.56
N ALA A 21 5.64 11.60 3.87
CA ALA A 21 4.63 10.79 4.58
C ALA A 21 3.20 11.37 4.45
N ASP A 22 3.05 12.69 4.51
CA ASP A 22 1.75 13.37 4.39
C ASP A 22 1.12 13.24 2.98
N HIS A 23 1.90 12.81 2.00
CA HIS A 23 1.46 12.59 0.62
C HIS A 23 1.02 11.15 0.36
N LEU A 24 1.05 10.28 1.37
CA LEU A 24 0.58 8.89 1.26
C LEU A 24 -0.54 8.61 2.27
N LEU A 25 -1.63 8.03 1.77
CA LEU A 25 -2.62 7.35 2.59
C LEU A 25 -2.38 5.84 2.47
N ALA A 26 -2.12 5.17 3.60
CA ALA A 26 -1.83 3.74 3.64
C ALA A 26 -2.68 3.04 4.71
N PHE A 27 -3.37 1.97 4.33
CA PHE A 27 -4.15 1.16 5.26
C PHE A 27 -4.34 -0.26 4.73
N ALA A 28 -4.71 -1.18 5.61
CA ALA A 28 -5.14 -2.52 5.27
C ALA A 28 -6.61 -2.76 5.66
N ARG A 29 -7.29 -3.58 4.86
CA ARG A 29 -8.52 -4.27 5.25
C ARG A 29 -8.16 -5.71 5.57
N VAL A 30 -8.55 -6.19 6.74
CA VAL A 30 -8.21 -7.53 7.22
C VAL A 30 -9.47 -8.30 7.54
N SER A 31 -9.62 -9.50 7.00
CA SER A 31 -10.80 -10.32 7.25
C SER A 31 -10.85 -10.74 8.72
N THR A 32 -12.03 -10.57 9.34
CA THR A 32 -12.32 -11.11 10.68
C THR A 32 -12.64 -12.60 10.64
N ALA A 33 -12.90 -13.15 9.45
CA ALA A 33 -13.09 -14.57 9.24
C ALA A 33 -11.72 -15.25 9.14
N THR A 34 -11.26 -15.85 10.23
CA THR A 34 -10.05 -16.68 10.24
C THR A 34 -10.31 -18.02 9.56
N ALA A 35 -9.72 -18.21 8.39
CA ALA A 35 -9.55 -19.52 7.76
C ALA A 35 -8.11 -19.60 7.21
N GLY A 36 -7.19 -20.15 8.01
CA GLY A 36 -5.79 -20.35 7.60
C GLY A 36 -4.76 -19.78 8.57
N ALA A 37 -3.48 -19.80 8.15
CA ALA A 37 -2.35 -19.30 8.93
C ALA A 37 -2.27 -17.76 8.97
N GLN A 38 -2.89 -17.08 8.00
CA GLN A 38 -2.98 -15.63 7.89
C GLN A 38 -4.40 -15.26 7.41
N PRO A 39 -5.04 -14.22 7.96
CA PRO A 39 -6.35 -13.80 7.48
C PRO A 39 -6.23 -13.17 6.08
N PRO A 40 -7.17 -13.44 5.15
CA PRO A 40 -7.25 -12.71 3.90
C PRO A 40 -7.26 -11.20 4.14
N HIS A 41 -6.47 -10.45 3.37
CA HIS A 41 -6.35 -9.01 3.54
C HIS A 41 -6.08 -8.29 2.23
N ALA A 42 -6.35 -6.99 2.23
CA ALA A 42 -5.99 -6.07 1.17
C ALA A 42 -5.22 -4.88 1.76
N ILE A 43 -4.06 -4.56 1.19
CA ILE A 43 -3.29 -3.36 1.51
C ILE A 43 -3.53 -2.32 0.41
N ILE A 44 -3.93 -1.11 0.79
CA ILE A 44 -4.26 -0.01 -0.10
C ILE A 44 -3.30 1.14 0.19
N LEU A 45 -2.60 1.57 -0.86
CA LEU A 45 -1.69 2.72 -0.83
C LEU A 45 -2.17 3.72 -1.87
N VAL A 46 -2.41 4.98 -1.49
CA VAL A 46 -2.92 6.01 -2.40
C VAL A 46 -2.16 7.30 -2.18
N SER A 47 -1.60 7.85 -3.27
CA SER A 47 -1.00 9.17 -3.24
C SER A 47 -2.08 10.25 -3.05
N ARG A 48 -1.76 11.28 -2.26
CA ARG A 48 -2.64 12.42 -2.00
C ARG A 48 -1.83 13.71 -2.05
N LEU A 49 -2.52 14.82 -2.35
CA LEU A 49 -1.90 16.15 -2.38
C LEU A 49 -0.64 16.20 -3.29
N ALA A 50 -0.70 15.47 -4.42
CA ALA A 50 0.47 15.18 -5.25
C ALA A 50 1.01 16.39 -6.02
N ASP A 51 0.19 17.43 -6.23
CA ASP A 51 0.52 18.65 -6.97
C ASP A 51 1.84 19.29 -6.55
N ARG A 52 2.18 19.24 -5.25
CA ARG A 52 3.43 19.80 -4.71
C ARG A 52 4.69 19.02 -5.06
N LEU A 53 4.55 17.76 -5.47
CA LEU A 53 5.65 16.83 -5.71
C LEU A 53 5.74 16.40 -7.18
N ILE A 54 4.83 16.86 -8.03
CA ILE A 54 4.80 16.56 -9.47
C ILE A 54 5.40 17.74 -10.24
N PRO A 55 6.26 17.50 -11.26
CA PRO A 55 6.72 18.56 -12.15
C PRO A 55 5.56 19.23 -12.89
N GLU A 56 5.68 20.53 -13.16
CA GLU A 56 4.63 21.31 -13.84
C GLU A 56 4.20 20.66 -15.17
N GLY A 57 2.88 20.49 -15.36
CA GLY A 57 2.31 19.82 -16.54
C GLY A 57 2.46 18.29 -16.55
N GLY A 58 2.94 17.68 -15.47
CA GLY A 58 3.08 16.24 -15.33
C GLY A 58 1.76 15.49 -15.13
N ALA A 59 1.78 14.18 -15.37
CA ALA A 59 0.70 13.28 -15.00
C ALA A 59 0.51 13.26 -13.46
N PRO A 60 -0.67 12.89 -12.94
CA PRO A 60 -0.93 12.77 -11.50
C PRO A 60 -0.21 11.55 -10.89
N LEU A 61 1.13 11.54 -10.96
CA LEU A 61 2.01 10.48 -10.51
C LEU A 61 3.27 11.11 -9.93
N ILE A 62 3.48 10.95 -8.63
CA ILE A 62 4.68 11.44 -7.95
C ILE A 62 5.87 10.58 -8.41
N PRO A 63 6.95 11.18 -8.96
CA PRO A 63 8.12 10.43 -9.39
C PRO A 63 8.83 9.78 -8.20
N ALA A 64 9.64 8.74 -8.46
CA ALA A 64 10.31 7.97 -7.40
C ALA A 64 11.15 8.88 -6.47
N GLU A 65 11.81 9.88 -7.04
CA GLU A 65 12.63 10.87 -6.31
C GLU A 65 11.77 11.73 -5.37
N GLY A 66 10.52 12.01 -5.75
CA GLY A 66 9.58 12.79 -4.94
C GLY A 66 9.14 12.07 -3.66
N TRP A 67 9.25 10.74 -3.62
CA TRP A 67 9.01 9.96 -2.41
C TRP A 67 10.22 9.94 -1.46
N ALA A 68 11.44 10.25 -1.94
CA ALA A 68 12.66 10.22 -1.14
C ALA A 68 12.76 8.93 -0.28
N ASP A 69 13.18 9.04 0.99
CA ASP A 69 13.25 7.93 1.95
C ASP A 69 11.91 7.67 2.67
N THR A 70 10.77 7.85 1.98
CA THR A 70 9.44 7.58 2.57
C THR A 70 9.15 6.08 2.60
N LEU A 71 8.81 5.59 3.79
CA LEU A 71 8.60 4.17 4.09
C LEU A 71 7.21 3.93 4.67
N ILE A 72 6.62 2.79 4.35
CA ILE A 72 5.46 2.22 5.05
C ILE A 72 5.98 1.16 6.02
N ASP A 73 5.52 1.18 7.27
CA ASP A 73 5.80 0.12 8.23
C ASP A 73 4.81 -1.05 8.02
N ILE A 74 5.31 -2.20 7.56
CA ILE A 74 4.52 -3.40 7.34
C ILE A 74 4.53 -4.24 8.62
N PRO A 75 3.39 -4.43 9.31
CA PRO A 75 3.33 -5.27 10.49
C PRO A 75 3.48 -6.76 10.12
N GLY A 76 4.08 -7.56 10.99
CA GLY A 76 4.31 -9.00 10.77
C GLY A 76 3.10 -9.80 10.23
N PRO A 77 1.87 -9.60 10.74
CA PRO A 77 0.67 -10.26 10.22
C PRO A 77 0.27 -9.90 8.78
N LEU A 78 0.90 -8.90 8.17
CA LEU A 78 0.74 -8.50 6.77
C LEU A 78 2.00 -8.77 5.94
N ALA A 79 3.04 -9.39 6.50
CA ALA A 79 4.18 -9.86 5.72
C ALA A 79 3.80 -11.10 4.90
N GLY A 80 4.55 -11.39 3.84
CA GLY A 80 4.33 -12.56 3.00
C GLY A 80 4.11 -12.21 1.52
N HIS A 81 3.55 -13.17 0.77
CA HIS A 81 3.34 -13.02 -0.67
C HIS A 81 2.02 -12.30 -0.95
N HIS A 82 2.11 -11.29 -1.81
CA HIS A 82 1.00 -10.45 -2.21
C HIS A 82 0.86 -10.43 -3.71
N HIS A 83 -0.36 -10.29 -4.17
CA HIS A 83 -0.68 -10.02 -5.57
C HIS A 83 -1.15 -8.57 -5.70
N GLU A 84 -0.48 -7.78 -6.55
CA GLU A 84 -0.91 -6.44 -6.91
C GLU A 84 -2.00 -6.54 -7.98
N VAL A 85 -3.18 -6.03 -7.68
CA VAL A 85 -4.41 -6.32 -8.43
C VAL A 85 -4.51 -5.52 -9.74
N LEU A 86 -3.85 -4.37 -9.85
CA LEU A 86 -4.00 -3.45 -10.98
C LEU A 86 -3.01 -3.74 -12.12
N THR A 87 -1.87 -4.34 -11.80
CA THR A 87 -0.73 -4.63 -12.66
C THR A 87 -0.50 -6.14 -12.82
N GLY A 88 -0.98 -6.94 -11.87
CA GLY A 88 -0.74 -8.38 -11.82
C GLY A 88 0.63 -8.78 -11.25
N GLU A 89 1.42 -7.82 -10.76
CA GLU A 89 2.73 -8.09 -10.19
C GLU A 89 2.60 -8.85 -8.86
N ARG A 90 3.61 -9.69 -8.55
CA ARG A 90 3.69 -10.42 -7.28
C ARG A 90 4.80 -9.82 -6.43
N LEU A 91 4.49 -9.50 -5.19
CA LEU A 91 5.42 -8.90 -4.24
C LEU A 91 5.59 -9.79 -3.02
N ALA A 92 6.81 -9.86 -2.50
CA ALA A 92 7.10 -10.48 -1.22
C ALA A 92 7.37 -9.37 -0.20
N LEU A 93 6.40 -9.10 0.67
CA LEU A 93 6.52 -8.11 1.72
C LEU A 93 7.21 -8.73 2.94
N ARG A 94 8.06 -7.94 3.58
CA ARG A 94 8.71 -8.28 4.84
C ARG A 94 8.19 -7.33 5.92
N GLU A 95 8.20 -7.81 7.15
CA GLU A 95 7.95 -6.95 8.30
C GLU A 95 8.96 -5.79 8.35
N GLY A 96 8.47 -4.59 8.68
CA GLY A 96 9.25 -3.36 8.77
C GLY A 96 9.09 -2.44 7.55
N GLY A 97 10.08 -1.57 7.36
CA GLY A 97 10.03 -0.47 6.39
C GLY A 97 10.04 -0.93 4.93
N LEU A 98 9.01 -0.55 4.18
CA LEU A 98 8.86 -0.76 2.74
C LEU A 98 8.90 0.57 2.00
N ALA A 99 9.84 0.73 1.07
CA ALA A 99 10.03 1.97 0.32
C ALA A 99 8.88 2.27 -0.65
N VAL A 100 8.27 3.45 -0.51
CA VAL A 100 7.14 3.88 -1.35
C VAL A 100 7.57 4.16 -2.79
N SER A 101 8.80 4.65 -2.96
CA SER A 101 9.41 4.97 -4.26
C SER A 101 9.43 3.79 -5.23
N GLY A 102 9.42 2.55 -4.73
CA GLY A 102 9.37 1.33 -5.52
C GLY A 102 7.95 0.79 -5.80
N LEU A 103 6.91 1.34 -5.16
CA LEU A 103 5.54 0.82 -5.25
C LEU A 103 4.65 1.64 -6.19
N LEU A 104 4.62 2.96 -6.01
CA LEU A 104 3.74 3.87 -6.76
C LEU A 104 4.38 4.33 -8.07
N THR A 105 4.88 3.37 -8.86
CA THR A 105 5.69 3.64 -10.05
C THR A 105 4.88 3.76 -11.34
N ARG A 106 3.68 3.14 -11.38
CA ARG A 106 2.81 3.11 -12.58
C ARG A 106 1.50 3.85 -12.39
N LEU A 107 0.95 3.82 -11.18
CA LEU A 107 -0.34 4.39 -10.82
C LEU A 107 -0.22 5.14 -9.49
N PRO A 108 -1.04 6.18 -9.24
CA PRO A 108 -1.11 6.87 -7.96
C PRO A 108 -1.78 6.04 -6.85
N VAL A 109 -2.01 4.75 -7.11
CA VAL A 109 -2.62 3.78 -6.22
C VAL A 109 -1.97 2.41 -6.42
N VAL A 110 -1.79 1.68 -5.32
CA VAL A 110 -1.43 0.27 -5.30
C VAL A 110 -2.47 -0.46 -4.45
N VAL A 111 -2.97 -1.58 -4.97
CA VAL A 111 -3.86 -2.48 -4.23
C VAL A 111 -3.26 -3.87 -4.24
N MET A 112 -2.83 -4.34 -3.07
CA MET A 112 -2.23 -5.66 -2.88
C MET A 112 -3.15 -6.56 -2.07
N THR A 113 -3.29 -7.82 -2.45
CA THR A 113 -4.04 -8.81 -1.68
C THR A 113 -3.15 -9.96 -1.23
N GLY A 114 -3.32 -10.39 0.02
CA GLY A 114 -2.65 -11.54 0.63
C GLY A 114 -3.65 -12.48 1.31
N VAL A 115 -3.24 -13.72 1.52
CA VAL A 115 -4.00 -14.80 2.19
C VAL A 115 -3.09 -15.66 3.04
#